data_AF-A0A7Y8HCG7-F1
#
_entry.id   AF-A0A7Y8HCG7-F1
#
_cell.length_a   1.000
_cell.length_b   1.000
_cell.length_c   1.000
_cell.angle_alpha   90.00
_cell.angle_beta   90.00
_cell.angle_gamma   90.00
#
_symmetry.space_group_name_H-M   'P 1'
#
loop_
_entity.id
_entity.type
_entity.pdbx_description
1 polymer ?
#
loop_
_entity_poly.entity_id
_entity_poly.type
_entity_poly.pdbx_seq_one_letter_code
_entity_poly.pdbx_strand_id
1 'polypeptide(L)'
;MPQDDSNNLELQRMAVLNFDSFIPIINQAEDAGGIWDRKEKLNGKNFYKRVAKGGQETRKPKGPLDNLIKLSQIMVIRRERHLNTTLKKKGGKSMQVKRREFLKTGVATLGAASLGLMAAGVGQKRGVAEAAAVPEYKLYALKYAGPFTSSVAMVFFNKEWDKTIARNYYIWAAQGGGQTVVFDAGVRPALAAERKLGGYVPPDMALARIGIDAKKMEHLVISHMHFDHNGGLELFPNAKIYVQRKEYDFWVYDPISRKPPYAAVADAVVNKQFGDLRGSARLVFIDGDQKILPGIELLLTPGHTPALQSMAVNTAKGLAILASDCAHIHRSFVEDNPSCLITDLPAWLNSYARLREKVQGNCSMLFPGHDKDMLEKYPKVAEDVTQLV
;
A
#
# COMPACT_ATOMS: atom_id res chain seq x y z
N MET A 1 -12.56 -29.55 -42.72
CA MET A 1 -12.55 -28.21 -43.34
C MET A 1 -12.94 -27.19 -42.28
N PRO A 2 -12.36 -25.97 -42.30
CA PRO A 2 -12.29 -25.06 -41.17
C PRO A 2 -13.56 -24.21 -40.99
N GLN A 3 -13.82 -23.82 -39.74
CA GLN A 3 -14.90 -22.93 -39.31
C GLN A 3 -14.67 -21.48 -39.77
N ASP A 4 -15.77 -20.84 -40.14
CA ASP A 4 -15.91 -19.46 -40.61
C ASP A 4 -15.61 -18.43 -39.50
N ASP A 5 -14.94 -17.35 -39.91
CA ASP A 5 -14.22 -16.34 -39.10
C ASP A 5 -14.97 -14.98 -39.14
N SER A 6 -16.30 -15.02 -39.23
CA SER A 6 -17.15 -13.85 -39.47
C SER A 6 -17.48 -13.03 -38.21
N ASN A 7 -17.22 -13.56 -37.00
CA ASN A 7 -17.46 -12.84 -35.74
C ASN A 7 -16.31 -11.92 -35.26
N ASN A 8 -15.16 -11.92 -35.95
CA ASN A 8 -13.99 -11.13 -35.54
C ASN A 8 -13.94 -9.71 -36.15
N LEU A 9 -14.81 -9.43 -37.14
CA LEU A 9 -14.83 -8.16 -37.87
C LEU A 9 -15.69 -7.07 -37.19
N GLU A 10 -16.70 -7.42 -36.39
CA GLU A 10 -17.45 -6.43 -35.60
C GLU A 10 -16.66 -5.90 -34.39
N LEU A 11 -15.88 -6.76 -33.72
CA LEU A 11 -15.00 -6.37 -32.62
C LEU A 11 -13.87 -5.43 -33.09
N GLN A 12 -13.39 -5.59 -34.33
CA GLN A 12 -12.40 -4.68 -34.91
C GLN A 12 -12.99 -3.33 -35.33
N ARG A 13 -14.29 -3.24 -35.62
CA ARG A 13 -14.95 -1.96 -35.91
C ARG A 13 -15.26 -1.13 -34.66
N MET A 14 -15.50 -1.76 -33.50
CA MET A 14 -15.75 -1.04 -32.25
C MET A 14 -14.50 -0.44 -31.58
N ALA A 15 -13.29 -0.92 -31.93
CA ALA A 15 -12.03 -0.33 -31.46
C ALA A 15 -11.63 0.97 -32.20
N VAL A 16 -12.39 1.38 -33.21
CA VAL A 16 -12.20 2.64 -33.95
C VAL A 16 -13.11 3.75 -33.40
N LEU A 17 -13.61 3.61 -32.17
CA LEU A 17 -14.28 4.69 -31.48
C LEU A 17 -13.26 5.75 -31.02
N ASN A 18 -13.31 6.85 -31.79
CA ASN A 18 -13.14 8.24 -31.34
C ASN A 18 -11.71 8.80 -31.22
N PHE A 19 -10.99 8.79 -32.34
CA PHE A 19 -9.74 9.54 -32.58
C PHE A 19 -9.90 11.06 -32.41
N ASP A 20 -11.09 11.62 -32.66
CA ASP A 20 -11.38 13.04 -32.49
C ASP A 20 -11.24 13.51 -31.03
N SER A 21 -11.31 12.59 -30.06
CA SER A 21 -11.14 12.87 -28.62
C SER A 21 -9.68 13.10 -28.21
N PHE A 22 -8.70 12.69 -29.04
CA PHE A 22 -7.28 12.75 -28.70
C PHE A 22 -6.55 13.94 -29.35
N ILE A 23 -7.11 14.52 -30.40
CA ILE A 23 -6.56 15.71 -31.07
C ILE A 23 -6.37 16.89 -30.10
N PRO A 24 -7.30 17.19 -29.16
CA PRO A 24 -7.10 18.28 -28.21
C PRO A 24 -5.93 18.03 -27.23
N ILE A 25 -5.70 16.78 -26.83
CA ILE A 25 -4.64 16.38 -25.90
C ILE A 25 -3.26 16.46 -26.57
N ILE A 26 -3.18 16.06 -27.84
CA ILE A 26 -1.95 16.16 -28.64
C ILE A 26 -1.60 17.64 -28.89
N ASN A 27 -2.59 18.47 -29.22
CA ASN A 27 -2.38 19.90 -29.42
C ASN A 27 -2.00 20.63 -28.11
N GLN A 28 -2.58 20.24 -26.96
CA GLN A 28 -2.16 20.75 -25.64
C GLN A 28 -0.70 20.40 -25.29
N ALA A 29 -0.24 19.22 -25.72
CA ALA A 29 1.15 18.81 -25.56
C ALA A 29 2.11 19.53 -26.54
N GLU A 30 1.60 20.06 -27.67
CA GLU A 30 2.37 20.91 -28.60
C GLU A 30 2.59 22.32 -28.05
N ASP A 31 1.57 22.93 -27.42
CA ASP A 31 1.65 24.28 -26.84
C ASP A 31 2.54 24.35 -25.58
N ALA A 32 2.75 23.22 -24.89
CA ALA A 32 3.61 23.11 -23.70
C ALA A 32 5.12 22.93 -24.01
N GLY A 33 5.55 23.13 -25.26
CA GLY A 33 6.97 23.15 -25.61
C GLY A 33 7.60 21.79 -25.90
N GLY A 34 7.19 21.18 -27.02
CA GLY A 34 8.06 20.40 -27.92
C GLY A 34 8.78 19.15 -27.37
N ILE A 35 8.14 17.99 -27.48
CA ILE A 35 8.71 16.67 -27.09
C ILE A 35 9.35 15.90 -28.28
N TRP A 36 9.26 16.39 -29.52
CA TRP A 36 9.67 15.62 -30.71
C TRP A 36 10.62 16.37 -31.65
N ASP A 37 11.72 15.73 -32.07
CA ASP A 37 12.60 16.22 -33.15
C ASP A 37 11.91 16.06 -34.53
N ARG A 38 12.20 16.96 -35.49
CA ARG A 38 11.67 16.99 -36.87
C ARG A 38 11.76 15.63 -37.57
N LYS A 39 12.81 14.84 -37.32
CA LYS A 39 13.00 13.52 -37.96
C LYS A 39 11.97 12.48 -37.51
N GLU A 40 11.59 12.50 -36.23
CA GLU A 40 10.57 11.59 -35.67
C GLU A 40 9.16 12.01 -36.09
N LYS A 41 8.91 13.33 -36.20
CA LYS A 41 7.66 13.89 -36.75
C LYS A 41 7.41 13.47 -38.21
N LEU A 42 8.46 13.45 -39.04
CA LEU A 42 8.37 13.07 -40.46
C LEU A 42 8.15 11.56 -40.65
N ASN A 43 8.79 10.72 -39.84
CA ASN A 43 8.61 9.27 -39.92
C ASN A 43 7.22 8.83 -39.44
N GLY A 44 6.69 9.45 -38.38
CA GLY A 44 5.32 9.21 -37.92
C GLY A 44 4.29 9.62 -38.97
N LYS A 45 4.32 10.86 -39.47
CA LYS A 45 3.35 11.33 -40.49
C LYS A 45 3.36 10.50 -41.78
N ASN A 46 4.53 10.04 -42.23
CA ASN A 46 4.66 9.24 -43.45
C ASN A 46 4.29 7.76 -43.26
N PHE A 47 4.33 7.24 -42.04
CA PHE A 47 3.83 5.91 -41.71
C PHE A 47 2.30 5.90 -41.79
N TYR A 48 1.63 6.86 -41.14
CA TYR A 48 0.17 6.92 -41.09
C TYR A 48 -0.49 7.29 -42.43
N LYS A 49 0.13 8.16 -43.25
CA LYS A 49 -0.36 8.46 -44.61
C LYS A 49 -0.34 7.26 -45.56
N ARG A 50 0.48 6.24 -45.30
CA ARG A 50 0.57 5.01 -46.11
C ARG A 50 -0.47 3.97 -45.70
N VAL A 51 -0.76 3.86 -44.42
CA VAL A 51 -1.83 2.99 -43.89
C VAL A 51 -3.21 3.52 -44.29
N ALA A 52 -3.42 4.83 -44.25
CA ALA A 52 -4.68 5.47 -44.64
C ALA A 52 -5.01 5.38 -46.15
N LYS A 53 -4.04 5.02 -47.00
CA LYS A 53 -4.23 4.82 -48.45
C LYS A 53 -4.44 3.35 -48.87
N GLY A 54 -4.66 2.46 -47.90
CA GLY A 54 -5.04 1.06 -48.19
C GLY A 54 -3.89 0.16 -48.68
N GLY A 55 -2.63 0.51 -48.43
CA GLY A 55 -1.51 -0.36 -48.78
C GLY A 55 -1.43 -1.59 -47.85
N GLN A 56 -1.58 -2.80 -48.40
CA GLN A 56 -1.23 -4.04 -47.71
C GLN A 56 0.30 -4.24 -47.70
N GLU A 57 0.91 -4.40 -46.52
CA GLU A 57 2.30 -4.84 -46.41
C GLU A 57 2.39 -6.37 -46.22
N THR A 58 3.15 -7.01 -47.10
CA THR A 58 3.48 -8.45 -47.12
C THR A 58 4.74 -8.79 -46.31
N ARG A 59 5.10 -7.99 -45.28
CA ARG A 59 6.19 -8.32 -44.35
C ARG A 59 5.72 -8.22 -42.91
N LYS A 60 5.89 -9.31 -42.15
CA LYS A 60 5.51 -9.42 -40.73
C LYS A 60 6.08 -8.23 -39.93
N PRO A 61 5.24 -7.43 -39.26
CA PRO A 61 5.71 -6.38 -38.35
C PRO A 61 6.23 -7.03 -37.07
N LYS A 62 7.43 -6.66 -36.62
CA LYS A 62 7.82 -6.81 -35.21
C LYS A 62 7.02 -5.75 -34.44
N GLY A 63 6.05 -6.23 -33.67
CA GLY A 63 4.80 -5.52 -33.37
C GLY A 63 4.85 -4.34 -32.39
N PRO A 64 3.68 -3.76 -32.06
CA PRO A 64 3.49 -2.55 -31.24
C PRO A 64 4.05 -2.64 -29.81
N LEU A 65 4.19 -3.85 -29.29
CA LEU A 65 4.68 -4.13 -27.93
C LEU A 65 6.16 -3.75 -27.76
N ASP A 66 6.98 -3.90 -28.81
CA ASP A 66 8.41 -3.58 -28.76
C ASP A 66 8.66 -2.07 -28.66
N ASN A 67 7.76 -1.25 -29.20
CA ASN A 67 7.84 0.21 -29.09
C ASN A 67 7.39 0.70 -27.70
N LEU A 68 6.42 0.03 -27.07
CA LEU A 68 6.01 0.30 -25.69
C LEU A 68 7.09 -0.11 -24.67
N ILE A 69 7.79 -1.21 -24.91
CA ILE A 69 8.93 -1.65 -24.09
C ILE A 69 10.12 -0.68 -24.25
N LYS A 70 10.36 -0.14 -25.46
CA LYS A 70 11.37 0.92 -25.65
C LYS A 70 10.98 2.23 -24.97
N LEU A 71 9.69 2.59 -24.95
CA LEU A 71 9.19 3.78 -24.24
C LEU A 71 9.35 3.65 -22.72
N SER A 72 9.08 2.48 -22.14
CA SER A 72 9.29 2.24 -20.71
C SER A 72 10.78 2.23 -20.34
N GLN A 73 11.65 1.69 -21.19
CA GLN A 73 13.10 1.72 -20.98
C GLN A 73 13.69 3.13 -21.10
N ILE A 74 13.13 4.01 -21.95
CA ILE A 74 13.56 5.42 -22.05
C ILE A 74 13.11 6.23 -20.83
N MET A 75 11.93 5.94 -20.25
CA MET A 75 11.45 6.60 -19.01
C MET A 75 12.30 6.24 -17.79
N VAL A 76 12.77 4.98 -17.68
CA VAL A 76 13.67 4.55 -16.59
C VAL A 76 15.06 5.19 -16.71
N ILE A 77 15.58 5.37 -17.93
CA ILE A 77 16.91 5.98 -18.16
C ILE A 77 16.90 7.52 -17.94
N ARG A 78 15.75 8.19 -17.99
CA ARG A 78 15.65 9.66 -17.77
C ARG A 78 15.43 10.04 -16.30
N ARG A 79 14.88 9.15 -15.46
CA ARG A 79 14.71 9.41 -14.01
C ARG A 79 16.03 9.29 -13.24
N GLU A 80 17.00 8.52 -13.73
CA GLU A 80 18.35 8.44 -13.15
C GLU A 80 19.28 9.61 -13.54
N ARG A 81 18.97 10.37 -14.61
CA ARG A 81 19.74 11.58 -14.96
C ARG A 81 19.46 12.78 -14.08
N HIS A 82 18.42 12.75 -13.24
CA HIS A 82 18.12 13.82 -12.27
C HIS A 82 18.60 13.54 -10.84
N LEU A 83 19.31 12.43 -10.60
CA LEU A 83 19.99 12.15 -9.33
C LEU A 83 21.51 12.42 -9.35
N ASN A 84 22.05 13.01 -10.43
CA ASN A 84 23.46 13.39 -10.50
C ASN A 84 23.63 14.83 -11.00
N THR A 85 23.48 15.80 -10.09
CA THR A 85 24.08 17.16 -10.06
C THR A 85 23.41 17.91 -8.90
N THR A 86 24.03 18.29 -7.77
CA THR A 86 25.29 19.04 -7.66
C THR A 86 25.87 18.91 -6.24
N LEU A 87 26.98 18.19 -6.07
CA LEU A 87 27.94 18.48 -5.00
C LEU A 87 29.11 19.25 -5.63
N LYS A 88 29.09 20.57 -5.53
CA LYS A 88 30.25 21.41 -5.88
C LYS A 88 31.28 21.28 -4.75
N LYS A 89 32.34 20.52 -4.97
CA LYS A 89 33.60 20.71 -4.24
C LYS A 89 34.45 21.74 -4.99
N LYS A 90 34.93 22.76 -4.26
CA LYS A 90 35.96 23.71 -4.71
C LYS A 90 37.21 22.95 -5.14
N GLY A 91 37.83 23.36 -6.25
CA GLY A 91 39.14 22.86 -6.73
C GLY A 91 39.02 21.89 -7.91
N GLY A 92 39.49 22.31 -9.10
CA GLY A 92 39.14 21.70 -10.38
C GLY A 92 39.88 20.42 -10.78
N LYS A 93 39.17 19.60 -11.56
CA LYS A 93 39.54 18.91 -12.83
C LYS A 93 38.47 17.85 -13.11
N SER A 94 37.81 17.90 -14.28
CA SER A 94 36.84 16.89 -14.71
C SER A 94 37.52 15.76 -15.46
N MET A 95 37.27 14.51 -15.09
CA MET A 95 37.70 13.32 -15.84
C MET A 95 36.47 12.71 -16.55
N GLN A 96 36.54 12.53 -17.88
CA GLN A 96 35.50 11.86 -18.67
C GLN A 96 35.84 10.39 -18.86
N VAL A 97 34.95 9.48 -18.46
CA VAL A 97 35.06 8.04 -18.77
C VAL A 97 33.96 7.65 -19.76
N LYS A 98 34.34 7.02 -20.88
CA LYS A 98 33.41 6.58 -21.94
C LYS A 98 32.76 5.24 -21.58
N ARG A 99 31.45 5.16 -21.83
CA ARG A 99 30.48 4.10 -21.48
C ARG A 99 30.75 2.68 -22.04
N ARG A 100 31.89 2.41 -22.68
CA ARG A 100 32.14 1.15 -23.43
C ARG A 100 33.18 0.21 -22.81
N GLU A 101 33.80 0.58 -21.69
CA GLU A 101 34.76 -0.25 -20.95
C GLU A 101 34.16 -0.96 -19.71
N PHE A 102 32.96 -0.59 -19.28
CA PHE A 102 32.39 -1.07 -17.99
C PHE A 102 31.70 -2.44 -18.06
N LEU A 103 31.63 -3.09 -19.23
CA LEU A 103 30.82 -4.30 -19.46
C LEU A 103 31.65 -5.55 -19.80
N LYS A 104 32.98 -5.53 -19.61
CA LYS A 104 33.85 -6.67 -19.94
C LYS A 104 34.67 -7.28 -18.79
N THR A 105 34.57 -6.79 -17.55
CA THR A 105 35.30 -7.38 -16.40
C THR A 105 34.45 -7.37 -15.13
N GLY A 106 33.40 -8.18 -15.13
CA GLY A 106 32.46 -8.27 -14.00
C GLY A 106 32.23 -9.71 -13.52
N VAL A 107 33.24 -10.58 -13.59
CA VAL A 107 33.27 -11.87 -12.91
C VAL A 107 34.69 -12.07 -12.38
N ALA A 108 34.78 -12.44 -11.10
CA ALA A 108 35.98 -12.87 -10.37
C ALA A 108 37.02 -11.79 -10.00
N THR A 109 36.92 -11.22 -8.79
CA THR A 109 37.98 -11.21 -7.74
C THR A 109 37.54 -10.35 -6.54
N LEU A 110 36.95 -11.00 -5.53
CA LEU A 110 36.97 -10.50 -4.15
C LEU A 110 37.90 -11.41 -3.37
N GLY A 111 39.20 -11.14 -3.49
CA GLY A 111 40.26 -11.84 -2.80
C GLY A 111 41.43 -10.89 -2.61
N ALA A 112 41.82 -10.71 -1.34
CA ALA A 112 43.09 -10.17 -0.87
C ALA A 112 43.42 -8.70 -1.20
N ALA A 113 43.05 -7.79 -0.29
CA ALA A 113 43.80 -6.55 -0.06
C ALA A 113 43.72 -6.13 1.41
N SER A 114 44.38 -6.91 2.29
CA SER A 114 44.79 -6.43 3.61
C SER A 114 45.86 -7.36 4.19
N LEU A 115 47.11 -7.16 3.75
CA LEU A 115 48.29 -7.67 4.42
C LEU A 115 49.33 -6.54 4.46
N GLY A 116 49.79 -6.21 5.67
CA GLY A 116 51.08 -5.58 5.88
C GLY A 116 51.09 -4.11 6.32
N LEU A 117 50.69 -3.85 7.57
CA LEU A 117 51.47 -2.94 8.44
C LEU A 117 51.15 -3.27 9.91
N MET A 118 52.03 -4.06 10.51
CA MET A 118 52.08 -4.35 11.94
C MET A 118 52.93 -3.30 12.66
N ALA A 119 52.60 -3.13 13.94
CA ALA A 119 53.37 -2.52 15.03
C ALA A 119 53.21 -1.00 15.27
N ALA A 120 52.26 -0.65 16.14
CA ALA A 120 52.53 -0.17 17.51
C ALA A 120 51.29 0.53 18.10
N GLY A 121 50.89 0.17 19.31
CA GLY A 121 50.16 1.09 20.20
C GLY A 121 48.76 0.67 20.64
N VAL A 122 48.71 0.12 21.85
CA VAL A 122 47.64 0.26 22.86
C VAL A 122 46.32 -0.47 22.58
N GLY A 123 46.09 -1.48 23.40
CA GLY A 123 44.85 -2.25 23.45
C GLY A 123 43.65 -1.37 23.77
N GLN A 124 42.72 -1.30 22.83
CA GLN A 124 41.36 -0.93 23.09
C GLN A 124 40.51 -2.14 22.71
N LYS A 125 39.99 -2.85 23.73
CA LYS A 125 38.92 -3.84 23.53
C LYS A 125 37.74 -3.10 22.90
N ARG A 126 37.67 -3.08 21.57
CA ARG A 126 36.44 -2.75 20.86
C ARG A 126 35.51 -3.92 21.11
N GLY A 127 34.65 -3.79 22.13
CA GLY A 127 33.46 -4.61 22.22
C GLY A 127 32.72 -4.47 20.90
N VAL A 128 32.63 -5.56 20.14
CA VAL A 128 31.68 -5.65 19.05
C VAL A 128 30.33 -5.55 19.74
N ALA A 129 29.67 -4.40 19.62
CA ALA A 129 28.29 -4.27 20.06
C ALA A 129 27.50 -5.32 19.28
N GLU A 130 27.08 -6.37 19.99
CA GLU A 130 26.15 -7.36 19.47
C GLU A 130 24.93 -6.59 18.97
N ALA A 131 24.61 -6.71 17.68
CA ALA A 131 23.45 -6.03 17.12
C ALA A 131 22.24 -6.49 17.93
N ALA A 132 21.61 -5.56 18.67
CA ALA A 132 20.48 -5.88 19.52
C ALA A 132 19.44 -6.63 18.68
N ALA A 133 19.03 -7.81 19.17
CA ALA A 133 18.05 -8.64 18.47
C ALA A 133 16.79 -7.83 18.19
N VAL A 134 16.25 -7.96 16.97
CA VAL A 134 15.00 -7.28 16.62
C VAL A 134 13.90 -7.82 17.54
N PRO A 135 13.16 -6.97 18.28
CA PRO A 135 12.20 -7.43 19.25
C PRO A 135 11.04 -8.17 18.58
N GLU A 136 10.49 -9.12 19.32
CA GLU A 136 9.26 -9.84 18.98
C GLU A 136 8.07 -9.23 19.72
N TYR A 137 6.91 -9.29 19.07
CA TYR A 137 5.65 -8.77 19.59
C TYR A 137 4.59 -9.87 19.65
N LYS A 138 3.71 -9.74 20.65
CA LYS A 138 2.41 -10.42 20.69
C LYS A 138 1.38 -9.53 20.02
N LEU A 139 0.47 -10.13 19.25
CA LEU A 139 -0.63 -9.42 18.59
C LEU A 139 -1.97 -9.80 19.23
N TYR A 140 -2.81 -8.80 19.44
CA TYR A 140 -4.13 -8.96 20.02
C TYR A 140 -5.19 -8.40 19.09
N ALA A 141 -6.30 -9.13 18.93
CA ALA A 141 -7.53 -8.60 18.33
C ALA A 141 -8.51 -8.27 19.46
N LEU A 142 -9.00 -7.03 19.47
CA LEU A 142 -9.95 -6.53 20.45
C LEU A 142 -11.23 -6.17 19.73
N LYS A 143 -12.27 -7.01 19.87
CA LYS A 143 -13.59 -6.70 19.30
C LYS A 143 -14.20 -5.56 20.11
N TYR A 144 -14.60 -4.50 19.41
CA TYR A 144 -15.27 -3.37 20.03
C TYR A 144 -16.75 -3.26 19.61
N ALA A 145 -17.20 -3.97 18.56
CA ALA A 145 -18.61 -4.04 18.19
C ALA A 145 -18.94 -5.30 17.36
N GLY A 146 -20.23 -5.65 17.30
CA GLY A 146 -20.74 -6.82 16.59
C GLY A 146 -21.14 -7.98 17.52
N PRO A 147 -21.53 -9.14 16.95
CA PRO A 147 -21.49 -9.45 15.52
C PRO A 147 -22.54 -8.71 14.70
N PHE A 148 -22.19 -8.44 13.45
CA PHE A 148 -23.08 -7.89 12.42
C PHE A 148 -23.31 -8.95 11.35
N THR A 149 -24.56 -9.14 10.94
CA THR A 149 -24.88 -9.96 9.78
C THR A 149 -24.76 -9.13 8.52
N SER A 150 -24.00 -9.61 7.53
CA SER A 150 -23.82 -8.96 6.23
C SER A 150 -23.99 -9.96 5.10
N SER A 151 -24.36 -9.50 3.90
CA SER A 151 -24.31 -10.36 2.71
C SER A 151 -22.86 -10.80 2.44
N VAL A 152 -22.66 -12.05 2.03
CA VAL A 152 -21.32 -12.52 1.62
C VAL A 152 -20.79 -11.65 0.48
N ALA A 153 -21.64 -11.24 -0.47
CA ALA A 153 -21.26 -10.38 -1.59
C ALA A 153 -20.69 -9.01 -1.16
N MET A 154 -21.00 -8.55 0.06
CA MET A 154 -20.44 -7.32 0.62
C MET A 154 -18.96 -7.49 1.00
N VAL A 155 -18.63 -8.60 1.66
CA VAL A 155 -17.27 -8.87 2.18
C VAL A 155 -16.42 -9.70 1.21
N PHE A 156 -17.05 -10.24 0.16
CA PHE A 156 -16.45 -11.14 -0.81
C PHE A 156 -17.07 -10.87 -2.18
N PHE A 157 -16.32 -10.15 -3.03
CA PHE A 157 -16.84 -9.43 -4.18
C PHE A 157 -17.57 -10.36 -5.15
N ASN A 158 -18.82 -10.00 -5.43
CA ASN A 158 -19.70 -10.63 -6.41
C ASN A 158 -19.82 -12.17 -6.26
N LYS A 159 -19.91 -12.65 -5.01
CA LYS A 159 -20.07 -14.07 -4.69
C LYS A 159 -21.19 -14.26 -3.67
N GLU A 160 -21.93 -15.37 -3.83
CA GLU A 160 -22.86 -15.89 -2.81
C GLU A 160 -23.85 -14.83 -2.30
N TRP A 161 -24.48 -14.09 -3.23
CA TRP A 161 -25.42 -12.99 -2.95
C TRP A 161 -26.56 -13.37 -2.01
N ASP A 162 -26.98 -14.64 -2.07
CA ASP A 162 -28.04 -15.26 -1.29
C ASP A 162 -27.61 -15.66 0.12
N LYS A 163 -26.32 -15.61 0.43
CA LYS A 163 -25.78 -16.00 1.74
C LYS A 163 -25.41 -14.81 2.59
N THR A 164 -25.43 -15.05 3.90
CA THR A 164 -24.99 -14.09 4.90
C THR A 164 -23.80 -14.61 5.69
N ILE A 165 -23.00 -13.70 6.22
CA ILE A 165 -21.86 -13.97 7.09
C ILE A 165 -21.88 -13.00 8.28
N ALA A 166 -21.43 -13.47 9.43
CA ALA A 166 -21.22 -12.63 10.60
C ALA A 166 -19.82 -12.03 10.57
N ARG A 167 -19.72 -10.75 10.92
CA ARG A 167 -18.47 -9.98 11.00
C ARG A 167 -18.44 -9.14 12.27
N ASN A 168 -17.27 -8.78 12.75
CA ASN A 168 -17.09 -7.91 13.91
C ASN A 168 -16.26 -6.66 13.53
N TYR A 169 -16.28 -5.65 14.38
CA TYR A 169 -15.32 -4.56 14.31
C TYR A 169 -14.26 -4.72 15.38
N TYR A 170 -13.01 -4.49 14.97
CA TYR A 170 -11.82 -4.71 15.78
C TYR A 170 -10.95 -3.45 15.82
N ILE A 171 -10.20 -3.34 16.90
CA ILE A 171 -8.89 -2.68 16.92
C ILE A 171 -7.86 -3.72 17.32
N TRP A 172 -6.58 -3.43 17.09
CA TRP A 172 -5.50 -4.36 17.44
C TRP A 172 -4.42 -3.70 18.27
N ALA A 173 -3.69 -4.51 19.03
CA ALA A 173 -2.53 -4.08 19.78
C ALA A 173 -1.34 -5.01 19.50
N ALA A 174 -0.16 -4.42 19.33
CA ALA A 174 1.13 -5.12 19.29
C ALA A 174 1.93 -4.76 20.55
N GLN A 175 2.31 -5.75 21.36
CA GLN A 175 3.09 -5.55 22.60
C GLN A 175 4.37 -6.38 22.58
N GLY A 176 5.52 -5.72 22.73
CA GLY A 176 6.83 -6.35 22.61
C GLY A 176 7.98 -5.35 22.67
N GLY A 177 9.17 -5.80 23.07
CA GLY A 177 10.37 -4.94 23.09
C GLY A 177 10.26 -3.66 23.96
N GLY A 178 9.40 -3.67 24.99
CA GLY A 178 9.10 -2.48 25.81
C GLY A 178 8.21 -1.44 25.11
N GLN A 179 7.66 -1.77 23.95
CA GLN A 179 6.83 -0.89 23.12
C GLN A 179 5.41 -1.44 23.02
N THR A 180 4.44 -0.54 22.81
CA THR A 180 3.06 -0.88 22.48
C THR A 180 2.61 -0.01 21.31
N VAL A 181 2.04 -0.65 20.28
CA VAL A 181 1.44 0.02 19.12
C VAL A 181 -0.02 -0.40 19.04
N VAL A 182 -0.91 0.57 18.96
CA VAL A 182 -2.33 0.35 18.66
C VAL A 182 -2.54 0.55 17.17
N PHE A 183 -3.25 -0.38 16.54
CA PHE A 183 -3.62 -0.35 15.13
C PHE A 183 -5.13 -0.19 15.01
N ASP A 184 -5.53 0.89 14.38
CA ASP A 184 -6.87 1.46 14.33
C ASP A 184 -7.42 1.93 15.70
N ALA A 185 -8.35 2.87 15.65
CA ALA A 185 -8.92 3.58 16.79
C ALA A 185 -10.40 3.24 17.04
N GLY A 186 -11.02 2.41 16.19
CA GLY A 186 -12.44 2.06 16.31
C GLY A 186 -13.33 3.28 16.14
N VAL A 187 -14.41 3.37 16.90
CA VAL A 187 -15.30 4.55 16.94
C VAL A 187 -15.40 5.16 18.33
N ARG A 188 -15.72 6.45 18.42
CA ARG A 188 -16.11 7.10 19.68
C ARG A 188 -17.53 6.71 20.10
N PRO A 189 -17.88 6.76 21.41
CA PRO A 189 -19.21 6.41 21.90
C PRO A 189 -20.36 7.15 21.22
N ALA A 190 -20.18 8.44 20.90
CA ALA A 190 -21.21 9.23 20.23
C ALA A 190 -21.54 8.69 18.83
N LEU A 191 -20.52 8.34 18.03
CA LEU A 191 -20.72 7.77 16.70
C LEU A 191 -21.30 6.35 16.77
N ALA A 192 -20.88 5.55 17.75
CA ALA A 192 -21.45 4.23 17.98
C ALA A 192 -22.95 4.29 18.25
N ALA A 193 -23.40 5.27 19.05
CA ALA A 193 -24.81 5.50 19.34
C ALA A 193 -25.58 5.98 18.10
N GLU A 194 -25.02 6.92 17.33
CA GLU A 194 -25.59 7.40 16.05
C GLU A 194 -25.80 6.26 15.05
N ARG A 195 -24.78 5.41 14.90
CA ARG A 195 -24.78 4.25 13.97
C ARG A 195 -25.47 3.02 14.55
N LYS A 196 -25.94 3.07 15.81
CA LYS A 196 -26.58 1.96 16.54
C LYS A 196 -25.75 0.68 16.51
N LEU A 197 -24.46 0.79 16.79
CA LEU A 197 -23.56 -0.37 16.78
C LEU A 197 -23.89 -1.33 17.92
N GLY A 198 -24.40 -2.52 17.58
CA GLY A 198 -24.70 -3.58 18.54
C GLY A 198 -23.43 -4.18 19.16
N GLY A 199 -23.52 -4.63 20.42
CA GLY A 199 -22.39 -5.24 21.13
C GLY A 199 -21.21 -4.28 21.33
N TYR A 200 -21.46 -2.97 21.32
CA TYR A 200 -20.43 -1.95 21.38
C TYR A 200 -19.79 -1.82 22.76
N VAL A 201 -18.47 -1.76 22.78
CA VAL A 201 -17.62 -1.38 23.90
C VAL A 201 -16.70 -0.26 23.43
N PRO A 202 -16.52 0.83 24.18
CA PRO A 202 -15.54 1.86 23.83
C PRO A 202 -14.14 1.27 23.60
N PRO A 203 -13.44 1.64 22.51
CA PRO A 203 -12.11 1.10 22.19
C PRO A 203 -11.09 1.22 23.33
N ASP A 204 -11.12 2.30 24.10
CA ASP A 204 -10.27 2.51 25.27
C ASP A 204 -10.59 1.53 26.42
N MET A 205 -11.85 1.17 26.60
CA MET A 205 -12.27 0.13 27.54
C MET A 205 -11.88 -1.27 27.09
N ALA A 206 -11.96 -1.57 25.79
CA ALA A 206 -11.46 -2.83 25.26
C ALA A 206 -9.95 -2.98 25.49
N LEU A 207 -9.17 -1.92 25.22
CA LEU A 207 -7.72 -1.86 25.48
C LEU A 207 -7.39 -2.04 26.97
N ALA A 208 -8.17 -1.44 27.87
CA ALA A 208 -7.97 -1.54 29.31
C ALA A 208 -8.04 -3.00 29.82
N ARG A 209 -8.78 -3.88 29.14
CA ARG A 209 -8.87 -5.31 29.49
C ARG A 209 -7.53 -6.05 29.38
N ILE A 210 -6.57 -5.51 28.63
CA ILE A 210 -5.20 -6.03 28.51
C ILE A 210 -4.15 -5.05 29.05
N GLY A 211 -4.58 -4.15 29.94
CA GLY A 211 -3.68 -3.22 30.64
C GLY A 211 -3.16 -2.06 29.78
N ILE A 212 -3.79 -1.78 28.64
CA ILE A 212 -3.40 -0.67 27.76
C ILE A 212 -4.28 0.56 28.07
N ASP A 213 -3.64 1.65 28.50
CA ASP A 213 -4.29 2.95 28.70
C ASP A 213 -4.17 3.79 27.42
N ALA A 214 -5.27 3.92 26.67
CA ALA A 214 -5.34 4.66 25.41
C ALA A 214 -4.81 6.10 25.52
N LYS A 215 -4.99 6.75 26.68
CA LYS A 215 -4.53 8.13 26.91
C LYS A 215 -3.02 8.23 27.05
N LYS A 216 -2.32 7.13 27.36
CA LYS A 216 -0.86 7.08 27.51
C LYS A 216 -0.16 6.49 26.29
N MET A 217 -0.91 6.14 25.24
CA MET A 217 -0.31 5.54 24.05
C MET A 217 0.57 6.53 23.31
N GLU A 218 1.75 6.05 22.92
CA GLU A 218 2.72 6.82 22.12
C GLU A 218 2.50 6.62 20.63
N HIS A 219 2.05 5.42 20.21
CA HIS A 219 1.94 5.02 18.82
C HIS A 219 0.53 4.53 18.49
N LEU A 220 -0.17 5.30 17.65
CA LEU A 220 -1.43 4.91 17.02
C LEU A 220 -1.22 4.87 15.51
N VAL A 221 -1.44 3.72 14.90
CA VAL A 221 -1.40 3.55 13.44
C VAL A 221 -2.83 3.48 12.94
N ILE A 222 -3.17 4.28 11.94
CA ILE A 222 -4.47 4.24 11.28
C ILE A 222 -4.30 3.56 9.93
N SER A 223 -4.93 2.41 9.75
CA SER A 223 -4.87 1.61 8.52
C SER A 223 -5.43 2.40 7.34
N HIS A 224 -6.59 3.01 7.51
CA HIS A 224 -7.27 3.84 6.53
C HIS A 224 -8.35 4.68 7.22
N MET A 225 -8.97 5.62 6.50
CA MET A 225 -9.85 6.63 7.13
C MET A 225 -11.35 6.40 6.95
N HIS A 226 -11.80 5.14 6.93
CA HIS A 226 -13.20 4.82 7.21
C HIS A 226 -13.53 5.01 8.70
N PHE A 227 -14.80 5.29 8.97
CA PHE A 227 -15.29 5.72 10.29
C PHE A 227 -15.01 4.69 11.39
N ASP A 228 -15.08 3.40 11.06
CA ASP A 228 -14.89 2.27 11.97
C ASP A 228 -13.42 1.99 12.30
N HIS A 229 -12.49 2.68 11.65
CA HIS A 229 -11.05 2.54 11.85
C HIS A 229 -10.43 3.77 12.50
N ASN A 230 -10.95 4.97 12.25
CA ASN A 230 -10.41 6.22 12.79
C ASN A 230 -11.35 6.97 13.74
N GLY A 231 -12.61 6.55 13.84
CA GLY A 231 -13.69 7.24 14.54
C GLY A 231 -13.43 7.53 16.02
N GLY A 232 -12.57 6.74 16.65
CA GLY A 232 -12.15 6.87 18.05
C GLY A 232 -10.88 7.70 18.27
N LEU A 233 -10.44 8.50 17.30
CA LEU A 233 -9.21 9.31 17.38
C LEU A 233 -9.05 10.09 18.70
N GLU A 234 -10.13 10.67 19.20
CA GLU A 234 -10.15 11.48 20.43
C GLU A 234 -9.82 10.68 21.70
N LEU A 235 -9.93 9.35 21.67
CA LEU A 235 -9.57 8.46 22.78
C LEU A 235 -8.06 8.36 22.99
N PHE A 236 -7.26 8.82 22.01
CA PHE A 236 -5.79 8.75 22.00
C PHE A 236 -5.16 10.15 21.98
N PRO A 237 -5.40 11.02 22.99
CA PRO A 237 -5.00 12.44 22.95
C PRO A 237 -3.49 12.69 22.87
N ASN A 238 -2.65 11.73 23.27
CA ASN A 238 -1.20 11.90 23.34
C ASN A 238 -0.41 11.14 22.27
N ALA A 239 -1.07 10.27 21.51
CA ALA A 239 -0.38 9.42 20.54
C ALA A 239 0.14 10.21 19.33
N LYS A 240 1.29 9.78 18.81
CA LYS A 240 1.66 10.00 17.41
C LYS A 240 0.80 9.11 16.53
N ILE A 241 0.23 9.70 15.50
CA ILE A 241 -0.73 9.11 14.60
C ILE A 241 -0.03 8.89 13.26
N TYR A 242 0.16 7.63 12.89
CA TYR A 242 0.78 7.24 11.63
C TYR A 242 -0.30 6.96 10.60
N VAL A 243 -0.29 7.69 9.48
CA VAL A 243 -1.25 7.55 8.38
C VAL A 243 -0.57 7.79 7.04
N GLN A 244 -0.98 7.07 5.99
CA GLN A 244 -0.49 7.34 4.64
C GLN A 244 -0.89 8.75 4.20
N ARG A 245 0.05 9.51 3.65
CA ARG A 245 -0.22 10.88 3.19
C ARG A 245 -1.35 10.93 2.16
N LYS A 246 -1.31 10.02 1.18
CA LYS A 246 -2.34 9.92 0.14
C LYS A 246 -3.73 9.61 0.70
N GLU A 247 -3.81 8.83 1.77
CA GLU A 247 -5.07 8.52 2.45
C GLU A 247 -5.62 9.78 3.11
N TYR A 248 -4.78 10.44 3.91
CA TYR A 248 -5.11 11.70 4.56
C TYR A 248 -5.57 12.78 3.58
N ASP A 249 -4.80 13.00 2.51
CA ASP A 249 -5.10 14.03 1.52
C ASP A 249 -6.46 13.78 0.84
N PHE A 250 -6.76 12.52 0.51
CA PHE A 250 -8.07 12.14 -0.06
C PHE A 250 -9.20 12.43 0.92
N TRP A 251 -9.12 11.90 2.15
CA TRP A 251 -10.23 11.98 3.10
C TRP A 251 -10.39 13.33 3.77
N VAL A 252 -9.38 14.21 3.75
CA VAL A 252 -9.44 15.53 4.38
C VAL A 252 -9.71 16.61 3.35
N TYR A 253 -9.08 16.56 2.17
CA TYR A 253 -9.08 17.67 1.21
C TYR A 253 -9.74 17.37 -0.13
N ASP A 254 -9.79 16.11 -0.58
CA ASP A 254 -10.37 15.80 -1.88
C ASP A 254 -11.91 15.90 -1.84
N PRO A 255 -12.55 16.75 -2.67
CA PRO A 255 -14.01 16.84 -2.73
C PRO A 255 -14.71 15.54 -3.13
N ILE A 256 -14.03 14.62 -3.80
CA ILE A 256 -14.55 13.29 -4.15
C ILE A 256 -14.92 12.51 -2.88
N SER A 257 -14.15 12.64 -1.80
CA SER A 257 -14.42 11.99 -0.51
C SER A 257 -15.73 12.45 0.16
N ARG A 258 -16.37 13.50 -0.36
CA ARG A 258 -17.68 14.01 0.11
C ARG A 258 -18.85 13.54 -0.74
N LYS A 259 -18.59 12.79 -1.81
CA LYS A 259 -19.65 12.20 -2.63
C LYS A 259 -20.33 11.05 -1.87
N PRO A 260 -21.61 10.76 -2.13
CA PRO A 260 -22.41 9.86 -1.28
C PRO A 260 -21.78 8.50 -0.96
N PRO A 261 -21.13 7.78 -1.90
CA PRO A 261 -20.50 6.49 -1.59
C PRO A 261 -19.39 6.61 -0.52
N TYR A 262 -18.56 7.65 -0.59
CA TYR A 262 -17.49 7.89 0.37
C TYR A 262 -18.01 8.51 1.68
N ALA A 263 -18.99 9.41 1.59
CA ALA A 263 -19.59 10.04 2.76
C ALA A 263 -20.25 9.00 3.69
N ALA A 264 -20.80 7.91 3.14
CA ALA A 264 -21.44 6.85 3.91
C ALA A 264 -20.48 6.11 4.86
N VAL A 265 -19.20 6.01 4.48
CA VAL A 265 -18.13 5.32 5.20
C VAL A 265 -17.15 6.29 5.89
N ALA A 266 -17.37 7.60 5.77
CA ALA A 266 -16.57 8.61 6.43
C ALA A 266 -17.16 9.03 7.78
N ASP A 267 -16.32 9.67 8.60
CA ASP A 267 -16.74 10.51 9.70
C ASP A 267 -16.23 11.93 9.49
N ALA A 268 -17.15 12.86 9.19
CA ALA A 268 -16.80 14.25 8.91
C ALA A 268 -16.18 14.97 10.12
N VAL A 269 -16.58 14.60 11.35
CA VAL A 269 -16.03 15.18 12.58
C VAL A 269 -14.58 14.79 12.71
N VAL A 270 -14.26 13.50 12.52
CA VAL A 270 -12.88 13.01 12.62
C VAL A 270 -12.02 13.50 11.47
N ASN A 271 -12.54 13.56 10.25
CA ASN A 271 -11.82 14.17 9.13
C ASN A 271 -11.47 15.64 9.40
N LYS A 272 -12.35 16.39 10.07
CA LYS A 272 -12.03 17.74 10.54
C LYS A 272 -10.94 17.72 11.62
N GLN A 273 -11.01 16.83 12.62
CA GLN A 273 -9.96 16.69 13.64
C GLN A 273 -8.59 16.40 13.01
N PHE A 274 -8.53 15.54 11.99
CA PHE A 274 -7.32 15.29 11.20
C PHE A 274 -6.82 16.55 10.47
N GLY A 275 -7.74 17.35 9.91
CA GLY A 275 -7.43 18.66 9.35
C GLY A 275 -6.81 19.61 10.39
N ASP A 276 -7.38 19.66 11.60
CA ASP A 276 -6.92 20.50 12.71
C ASP A 276 -5.53 20.04 13.24
N LEU A 277 -5.19 18.75 13.10
CA LEU A 277 -3.88 18.20 13.47
C LEU A 277 -2.76 18.48 12.45
N ARG A 278 -3.08 19.05 11.28
CA ARG A 278 -2.08 19.32 10.23
C ARG A 278 -0.98 20.22 10.74
N GLY A 279 0.27 19.78 10.55
CA GLY A 279 1.45 20.52 11.01
C GLY A 279 1.76 20.33 12.49
N SER A 280 0.93 19.62 13.26
CA SER A 280 1.28 19.22 14.62
C SER A 280 2.30 18.07 14.61
N ALA A 281 3.10 17.97 15.67
CA ALA A 281 4.04 16.87 15.85
C ALA A 281 3.36 15.51 16.09
N ARG A 282 2.05 15.48 16.34
CA ARG A 282 1.28 14.25 16.52
C ARG A 282 0.97 13.56 15.20
N LEU A 283 0.85 14.28 14.09
CA LEU A 283 0.51 13.66 12.81
C LEU A 283 1.78 13.29 12.05
N VAL A 284 2.02 11.99 11.90
CA VAL A 284 3.17 11.43 11.19
C VAL A 284 2.71 10.84 9.86
N PHE A 285 3.12 11.47 8.78
CA PHE A 285 2.83 10.97 7.45
C PHE A 285 3.78 9.86 7.04
N ILE A 286 3.19 8.82 6.46
CA ILE A 286 3.90 7.73 5.79
C ILE A 286 3.73 7.90 4.28
N ASP A 287 4.80 7.64 3.55
CA ASP A 287 4.83 7.69 2.09
C ASP A 287 5.33 6.34 1.56
N GLY A 288 4.42 5.37 1.38
CA GLY A 288 4.75 4.01 0.94
C GLY A 288 5.02 3.05 2.10
N ASP A 289 5.92 2.07 1.89
CA ASP A 289 6.35 1.16 2.94
C ASP A 289 7.37 1.84 3.86
N GLN A 290 7.20 1.76 5.17
CA GLN A 290 8.09 2.43 6.12
C GLN A 290 8.18 1.70 7.47
N LYS A 291 9.41 1.45 7.93
CA LYS A 291 9.67 0.98 9.30
C LYS A 291 9.46 2.12 10.29
N ILE A 292 8.62 1.88 11.30
CA ILE A 292 8.31 2.88 12.33
C ILE A 292 8.96 2.56 13.68
N LEU A 293 9.22 1.28 13.95
CA LEU A 293 9.91 0.76 15.13
C LEU A 293 10.72 -0.50 14.75
N PRO A 294 11.73 -0.90 15.53
CA PRO A 294 12.36 -2.21 15.36
C PRO A 294 11.31 -3.33 15.38
N GLY A 295 11.24 -4.12 14.32
CA GLY A 295 10.26 -5.21 14.21
C GLY A 295 8.85 -4.79 13.78
N ILE A 296 8.59 -3.51 13.49
CA ILE A 296 7.29 -3.01 12.99
C ILE A 296 7.48 -2.18 11.73
N GLU A 297 6.79 -2.59 10.66
CA GLU A 297 6.80 -1.93 9.36
C GLU A 297 5.36 -1.69 8.86
N LEU A 298 5.10 -0.48 8.40
CA LEU A 298 3.85 -0.13 7.72
C LEU A 298 4.01 -0.39 6.23
N LEU A 299 3.01 -1.01 5.62
CA LEU A 299 3.02 -1.44 4.23
C LEU A 299 1.88 -0.77 3.49
N LEU A 300 2.18 -0.08 2.39
CA LEU A 300 1.15 0.50 1.54
C LEU A 300 0.43 -0.63 0.78
N THR A 301 -0.86 -0.80 1.06
CA THR A 301 -1.74 -1.87 0.54
C THR A 301 -3.05 -1.28 -0.01
N PRO A 302 -2.97 -0.47 -1.10
CA PRO A 302 -4.11 0.23 -1.66
C PRO A 302 -5.08 -0.75 -2.34
N GLY A 303 -6.28 -0.27 -2.57
CA GLY A 303 -7.31 -0.98 -3.34
C GLY A 303 -8.68 -0.85 -2.70
N HIS A 304 -8.76 -1.13 -1.39
CA HIS A 304 -9.96 -0.84 -0.59
C HIS A 304 -10.20 0.67 -0.52
N THR A 305 -9.19 1.42 -0.08
CA THR A 305 -9.12 2.88 -0.16
C THR A 305 -7.88 3.32 -0.95
N PRO A 306 -7.75 4.62 -1.29
CA PRO A 306 -6.68 5.10 -2.15
C PRO A 306 -5.27 4.80 -1.62
N ALA A 307 -5.10 4.69 -0.30
CA ALA A 307 -3.84 4.33 0.35
C ALA A 307 -4.04 3.68 1.73
N LEU A 308 -4.87 2.64 1.81
CA LEU A 308 -4.87 1.74 2.98
C LEU A 308 -3.43 1.23 3.24
N GLN A 309 -3.09 1.11 4.52
CA GLN A 309 -1.85 0.48 4.97
C GLN A 309 -2.08 -0.67 5.93
N SER A 310 -1.29 -1.72 5.77
CA SER A 310 -1.20 -2.87 6.67
C SER A 310 0.01 -2.72 7.59
N MET A 311 0.03 -3.42 8.73
CA MET A 311 1.16 -3.40 9.67
C MET A 311 1.80 -4.79 9.77
N ALA A 312 3.04 -4.91 9.28
CA ALA A 312 3.85 -6.09 9.43
C ALA A 312 4.64 -6.05 10.75
N VAL A 313 4.62 -7.15 11.48
CA VAL A 313 5.12 -7.25 12.85
C VAL A 313 5.92 -8.52 13.02
N ASN A 314 7.12 -8.40 13.59
CA ASN A 314 7.94 -9.54 13.98
C ASN A 314 7.36 -10.21 15.22
N THR A 315 7.15 -11.52 15.16
CA THR A 315 6.56 -12.31 16.25
C THR A 315 7.38 -13.60 16.44
N ALA A 316 7.19 -14.27 17.56
CA ALA A 316 7.79 -15.59 17.81
C ALA A 316 7.40 -16.66 16.77
N LYS A 317 6.31 -16.45 16.02
CA LYS A 317 5.83 -17.34 14.94
C LYS A 317 6.29 -16.89 13.54
N GLY A 318 7.20 -15.92 13.46
CA GLY A 318 7.62 -15.28 12.22
C GLY A 318 6.89 -13.96 11.94
N LEU A 319 6.95 -13.48 10.70
CA LEU A 319 6.32 -12.22 10.31
C LEU A 319 4.79 -12.38 10.24
N ALA A 320 4.08 -11.62 11.08
CA ALA A 320 2.64 -11.48 11.06
C ALA A 320 2.25 -10.15 10.41
N ILE A 321 1.07 -10.09 9.77
CA ILE A 321 0.57 -8.85 9.17
C ILE A 321 -0.87 -8.63 9.62
N LEU A 322 -1.08 -7.53 10.35
CA LEU A 322 -2.40 -6.97 10.57
C LEU A 322 -2.78 -6.21 9.30
N ALA A 323 -3.63 -6.83 8.49
CA ALA A 323 -3.94 -6.36 7.15
C ALA A 323 -5.10 -5.36 7.10
N SER A 324 -5.90 -5.28 8.17
CA SER A 324 -7.14 -4.50 8.21
C SER A 324 -7.99 -4.79 6.97
N ASP A 325 -8.63 -3.78 6.40
CA ASP A 325 -9.54 -3.94 5.25
C ASP A 325 -8.83 -4.16 3.91
N CYS A 326 -7.51 -4.42 3.91
CA CYS A 326 -6.93 -5.14 2.77
C CYS A 326 -7.65 -6.50 2.59
N ALA A 327 -8.25 -7.08 3.63
CA ALA A 327 -9.29 -8.11 3.46
C ALA A 327 -10.31 -8.01 4.59
N HIS A 328 -11.60 -8.19 4.30
CA HIS A 328 -12.61 -8.29 5.37
C HIS A 328 -12.57 -9.65 6.07
N ILE A 329 -12.23 -10.73 5.36
CA ILE A 329 -12.20 -12.11 5.88
C ILE A 329 -10.95 -12.88 5.42
N HIS A 330 -10.51 -13.90 6.17
CA HIS A 330 -9.30 -14.66 5.85
C HIS A 330 -9.39 -15.33 4.47
N ARG A 331 -10.60 -15.79 4.12
CA ARG A 331 -10.90 -16.42 2.82
C ARG A 331 -10.44 -15.57 1.64
N SER A 332 -10.51 -14.24 1.74
CA SER A 332 -10.09 -13.32 0.67
C SER A 332 -8.62 -13.47 0.30
N PHE A 333 -7.73 -13.73 1.26
CA PHE A 333 -6.31 -13.93 0.99
C PHE A 333 -5.99 -15.23 0.27
N VAL A 334 -6.86 -16.24 0.37
CA VAL A 334 -6.66 -17.55 -0.27
C VAL A 334 -7.26 -17.56 -1.67
N GLU A 335 -8.42 -16.93 -1.84
CA GLU A 335 -9.18 -16.95 -3.09
C GLU A 335 -8.95 -15.73 -3.99
N ASP A 336 -8.06 -14.81 -3.59
CA ASP A 336 -7.76 -13.57 -4.33
C ASP A 336 -9.02 -12.76 -4.68
N ASN A 337 -9.95 -12.68 -3.72
CA ASN A 337 -11.23 -12.02 -3.91
C ASN A 337 -11.56 -11.07 -2.72
N PRO A 338 -11.49 -9.75 -2.93
CA PRO A 338 -11.64 -8.75 -1.87
C PRO A 338 -13.11 -8.45 -1.55
N SER A 339 -13.39 -7.42 -0.75
CA SER A 339 -14.75 -6.93 -0.52
C SER A 339 -15.27 -6.10 -1.70
N CYS A 340 -16.56 -5.73 -1.70
CA CYS A 340 -17.12 -4.90 -2.77
C CYS A 340 -16.79 -3.40 -2.64
N LEU A 341 -16.12 -2.98 -1.56
CA LEU A 341 -15.75 -1.59 -1.30
C LEU A 341 -14.40 -1.29 -1.95
N ILE A 342 -14.43 -1.03 -3.26
CA ILE A 342 -13.25 -0.97 -4.13
C ILE A 342 -13.01 0.45 -4.65
N THR A 343 -11.77 0.92 -4.51
CA THR A 343 -11.26 2.12 -5.21
C THR A 343 -10.32 1.77 -6.36
N ASP A 344 -9.56 0.67 -6.26
CA ASP A 344 -8.65 0.19 -7.31
C ASP A 344 -8.44 -1.34 -7.19
N LEU A 345 -9.17 -2.12 -7.99
CA LEU A 345 -9.10 -3.59 -7.93
C LEU A 345 -7.73 -4.15 -8.36
N PRO A 346 -7.11 -3.73 -9.49
CA PRO A 346 -5.75 -4.16 -9.82
C PRO A 346 -4.72 -3.88 -8.72
N ALA A 347 -4.77 -2.70 -8.09
CA ALA A 347 -3.87 -2.39 -6.98
C ALA A 347 -4.13 -3.30 -5.77
N TRP A 348 -5.40 -3.63 -5.49
CA TRP A 348 -5.77 -4.55 -4.42
C TRP A 348 -5.20 -5.95 -4.63
N LEU A 349 -5.35 -6.53 -5.82
CA LEU A 349 -4.84 -7.87 -6.11
C LEU A 349 -3.30 -7.91 -6.05
N ASN A 350 -2.63 -6.83 -6.43
CA ASN A 350 -1.19 -6.68 -6.22
C ASN A 350 -0.83 -6.60 -4.72
N SER A 351 -1.65 -5.95 -3.90
CA SER A 351 -1.48 -5.94 -2.43
C SER A 351 -1.57 -7.35 -1.86
N TYR A 352 -2.51 -8.20 -2.30
CA TYR A 352 -2.58 -9.61 -1.90
C TYR A 352 -1.31 -10.39 -2.24
N ALA A 353 -0.84 -10.29 -3.48
CA ALA A 353 0.38 -10.96 -3.90
C ALA A 353 1.59 -10.55 -3.04
N ARG A 354 1.76 -9.24 -2.79
CA ARG A 354 2.85 -8.71 -1.95
C ARG A 354 2.76 -9.16 -0.50
N LEU A 355 1.57 -9.14 0.10
CA LEU A 355 1.39 -9.58 1.48
C LEU A 355 1.67 -11.08 1.61
N ARG A 356 1.17 -11.90 0.68
CA ARG A 356 1.43 -13.35 0.63
C ARG A 356 2.92 -13.65 0.49
N GLU A 357 3.63 -12.91 -0.36
CA GLU A 357 5.09 -13.03 -0.50
C GLU A 357 5.80 -12.68 0.81
N LYS A 358 5.42 -11.59 1.48
CA LYS A 358 6.03 -11.17 2.76
C LYS A 358 5.91 -12.21 3.86
N VAL A 359 4.76 -12.90 3.94
CA VAL A 359 4.57 -14.02 4.90
C VAL A 359 5.01 -15.37 4.33
N GLN A 360 5.77 -15.38 3.24
CA GLN A 360 6.35 -16.58 2.62
C GLN A 360 5.28 -17.65 2.29
N GLY A 361 4.12 -17.20 1.83
CA GLY A 361 2.99 -18.07 1.48
C GLY A 361 2.12 -18.51 2.66
N ASN A 362 2.50 -18.20 3.91
CA ASN A 362 1.70 -18.57 5.08
C ASN A 362 0.55 -17.57 5.31
N CYS A 363 -0.55 -17.71 4.56
CA CYS A 363 -1.72 -16.84 4.68
C CYS A 363 -2.39 -16.86 6.07
N SER A 364 -2.08 -17.83 6.95
CA SER A 364 -2.57 -17.80 8.35
C SER A 364 -1.95 -16.68 9.19
N MET A 365 -0.88 -16.05 8.70
CA MET A 365 -0.23 -14.89 9.31
C MET A 365 -0.73 -13.56 8.73
N LEU A 366 -1.78 -13.58 7.91
CA LEU A 366 -2.46 -12.39 7.39
C LEU A 366 -3.82 -12.23 8.09
N PHE A 367 -3.92 -11.22 8.95
CA PHE A 367 -5.11 -10.99 9.77
C PHE A 367 -6.02 -9.93 9.13
N PRO A 368 -7.25 -10.29 8.71
CA PRO A 368 -8.20 -9.40 8.04
C PRO A 368 -8.85 -8.41 9.03
N GLY A 369 -9.60 -7.43 8.50
CA GLY A 369 -10.22 -6.36 9.29
C GLY A 369 -11.49 -6.75 10.05
N HIS A 370 -12.27 -7.72 9.56
CA HIS A 370 -13.65 -7.93 10.04
C HIS A 370 -14.05 -9.38 10.29
N ASP A 371 -13.12 -10.32 10.19
CA ASP A 371 -13.42 -11.74 10.32
C ASP A 371 -13.74 -12.12 11.76
N LYS A 372 -14.92 -12.71 11.99
CA LYS A 372 -15.32 -13.20 13.31
C LYS A 372 -14.36 -14.27 13.83
N ASP A 373 -13.69 -14.98 12.94
CA ASP A 373 -12.76 -16.05 13.27
C ASP A 373 -11.58 -15.57 14.13
N MET A 374 -11.23 -14.28 14.08
CA MET A 374 -10.22 -13.72 14.99
C MET A 374 -10.63 -13.82 16.46
N LEU A 375 -11.93 -13.89 16.76
CA LEU A 375 -12.43 -14.08 18.13
C LEU A 375 -12.67 -15.55 18.49
N GLU A 376 -12.94 -16.41 17.50
CA GLU A 376 -13.38 -17.80 17.71
C GLU A 376 -12.24 -18.81 17.63
N LYS A 377 -11.21 -18.54 16.83
CA LYS A 377 -10.13 -19.50 16.52
C LYS A 377 -8.83 -19.27 17.29
N TYR A 378 -8.77 -18.22 18.11
CA TYR A 378 -7.56 -17.81 18.83
C TYR A 378 -7.77 -17.82 20.34
N PRO A 379 -6.71 -18.02 21.14
CA PRO A 379 -6.81 -18.01 22.60
C PRO A 379 -7.42 -16.71 23.13
N LYS A 380 -8.54 -16.83 23.87
CA LYS A 380 -9.15 -15.73 24.60
C LYS A 380 -8.29 -15.37 25.82
N VAL A 381 -7.92 -14.10 25.94
CA VAL A 381 -7.12 -13.59 27.07
C VAL A 381 -7.90 -12.64 27.98
N ALA A 382 -8.98 -12.05 27.46
CA ALA A 382 -9.96 -11.29 28.23
C ALA A 382 -11.32 -11.31 27.51
N GLU A 383 -12.35 -10.68 28.08
CA GLU A 383 -13.63 -10.49 27.40
C GLU A 383 -13.45 -9.77 26.05
N ASP A 384 -13.98 -10.34 24.96
CA ASP A 384 -13.82 -9.87 23.57
C ASP A 384 -12.36 -9.61 23.11
N VAL A 385 -11.36 -10.20 23.78
CA VAL A 385 -9.95 -10.08 23.39
C VAL A 385 -9.29 -11.43 23.20
N THR A 386 -8.67 -11.62 22.05
CA THR A 386 -7.89 -12.81 21.70
C THR A 386 -6.44 -12.46 21.39
N GLN A 387 -5.53 -13.40 21.63
CA GLN A 387 -4.13 -13.31 21.22
C GLN A 387 -3.92 -14.07 19.91
N LEU A 388 -3.58 -13.35 18.83
CA LEU A 388 -3.47 -13.89 17.48
C LEU A 388 -2.19 -14.72 17.26
N VAL A 389 -1.09 -14.30 17.88
CA VAL A 389 0.24 -14.91 17.75
C VAL A 389 0.91 -15.12 19.08
#